data_AF-A0A2V7HR32-F1
#
_entry.id   AF-A0A2V7HR32-F1
#
_cell.length_a   1.000
_cell.length_b   1.000
_cell.length_c   1.000
_cell.angle_alpha   90.00
_cell.angle_beta   90.00
_cell.angle_gamma   90.00
#
_symmetry.space_group_name_H-M   'P 1'
#
loop_
_entity.id
_entity.type
_entity.pdbx_description
1 polymer ?
#
loop_
_entity_poly.entity_id
_entity_poly.type
_entity_poly.pdbx_seq_one_letter_code
_entity_poly.pdbx_strand_id
1 'polypeptide(L)'
;WPAGLLLLDYTMYVWHRLNHRVPLLWRFHLVHHTDLDLDVSTALRFHAGELLLSCGWRAAQVAVIGPPVPLLLVFEVVFETATAFHHSNWRLPHALDRALAAVVVTPRMHGVHHSTRQAETNSNWSVLLSCWDRLHRTLRLERPAEPLVIGLPAYRDPLGARDLLALPFRRQRPAWPR
;
A
#
# COMPACT_ATOMS: atom_id res chain seq x y z
N TRP A 1 11.04 -9.15 21.07
CA TRP A 1 9.64 -8.96 20.64
C TRP A 1 9.42 -7.60 19.99
N PRO A 2 9.51 -6.44 20.69
CA PRO A 2 9.28 -5.14 20.04
C PRO A 2 10.19 -4.84 18.84
N ALA A 3 11.50 -5.06 18.99
CA ALA A 3 12.45 -4.85 17.89
C ALA A 3 12.16 -5.72 16.67
N GLY A 4 11.77 -6.99 16.88
CA GLY A 4 11.38 -7.88 15.78
C GLY A 4 10.14 -7.38 15.05
N LEU A 5 9.11 -6.93 15.78
CA LEU A 5 7.91 -6.32 15.18
C LEU A 5 8.25 -5.08 14.35
N LEU A 6 9.09 -4.19 14.88
CA LEU A 6 9.53 -2.98 14.17
C LEU A 6 10.33 -3.32 12.90
N LEU A 7 11.20 -4.32 12.95
CA LEU A 7 11.96 -4.77 11.78
C LEU A 7 11.05 -5.42 10.72
N LEU A 8 10.06 -6.21 11.15
CA LEU A 8 9.07 -6.81 10.26
C LEU A 8 8.23 -5.73 9.57
N ASP A 9 7.74 -4.73 10.30
CA ASP A 9 6.97 -3.62 9.72
C ASP A 9 7.84 -2.74 8.79
N TYR A 10 9.06 -2.40 9.21
CA TYR A 10 9.97 -1.60 8.40
C TYR A 10 10.30 -2.26 7.06
N THR A 11 10.51 -3.57 7.05
CA THR A 11 10.78 -4.32 5.82
C THR A 11 9.56 -4.38 4.90
N MET A 12 8.34 -4.29 5.43
CA MET A 12 7.13 -4.11 4.60
C MET A 12 6.99 -2.69 4.03
N TYR A 13 7.39 -1.65 4.78
CA TYR A 13 7.55 -0.31 4.21
C TYR A 13 8.53 -0.30 3.03
N VAL A 14 9.67 -0.99 3.17
CA VAL A 14 10.66 -1.10 2.09
C VAL A 14 10.08 -1.86 0.89
N TRP A 15 9.40 -2.98 1.11
CA TRP A 15 8.72 -3.73 0.05
C TRP A 15 7.75 -2.85 -0.74
N HIS A 16 6.88 -2.14 -0.03
CA HIS A 16 5.89 -1.27 -0.66
C HIS A 16 6.57 -0.13 -1.44
N ARG A 17 7.61 0.48 -0.88
CA ARG A 17 8.42 1.47 -1.60
C ARG A 17 9.07 0.90 -2.85
N LEU A 18 9.58 -0.33 -2.81
CA LEU A 18 10.16 -1.00 -3.98
C LEU A 18 9.11 -1.26 -5.06
N ASN A 19 7.88 -1.64 -4.67
CA ASN A 19 6.75 -1.77 -5.59
C ASN A 19 6.45 -0.48 -6.36
N HIS A 20 6.69 0.69 -5.77
CA HIS A 20 6.50 1.98 -6.46
C HIS A 20 7.73 2.47 -7.24
N ARG A 21 8.93 2.02 -6.87
CA ARG A 21 10.19 2.57 -7.41
C ARG A 21 10.88 1.68 -8.43
N VAL A 22 10.67 0.37 -8.38
CA VAL A 22 11.27 -0.60 -9.31
C VAL A 22 10.28 -0.84 -10.45
N PRO A 23 10.63 -0.52 -11.72
CA PRO A 23 9.69 -0.62 -12.83
C PRO A 23 9.05 -2.00 -12.98
N LEU A 24 9.82 -3.08 -12.76
CA LEU A 24 9.28 -4.44 -12.82
C LEU A 24 8.20 -4.69 -11.76
N LEU A 25 8.46 -4.30 -10.51
CA LEU A 25 7.52 -4.50 -9.40
C LEU A 25 6.28 -3.63 -9.57
N TRP A 26 6.47 -2.37 -10.00
CA TRP A 26 5.37 -1.45 -10.31
C TRP A 26 4.43 -2.02 -11.35
N ARG A 27 4.89 -2.80 -12.32
CA ARG A 27 3.97 -3.41 -13.31
C ARG A 27 2.91 -4.29 -12.66
N PHE A 28 3.27 -5.00 -11.61
CA PHE A 28 2.35 -5.85 -10.86
C PHE A 28 1.53 -5.03 -9.87
N HIS A 29 2.18 -4.15 -9.11
CA HIS A 29 1.53 -3.31 -8.12
C HIS A 29 0.58 -2.26 -8.72
N LEU A 30 0.80 -1.87 -9.97
CA LEU A 30 -0.09 -0.99 -10.71
C LEU A 30 -1.52 -1.56 -10.79
N VAL A 31 -1.67 -2.89 -10.83
CA VAL A 31 -3.00 -3.55 -10.86
C VAL A 31 -3.81 -3.17 -9.63
N HIS A 32 -3.19 -3.19 -8.45
CA HIS A 32 -3.78 -2.74 -7.19
C HIS A 32 -4.24 -1.28 -7.26
N HIS A 33 -3.42 -0.42 -7.87
CA HIS A 33 -3.73 1.00 -8.09
C HIS A 33 -4.76 1.29 -9.19
N THR A 34 -5.18 0.28 -9.97
CA THR A 34 -6.26 0.48 -10.96
C THR A 34 -7.65 0.50 -10.34
N ASP A 35 -7.80 0.15 -9.06
CA ASP A 35 -9.10 0.27 -8.38
C ASP A 35 -9.56 1.74 -8.35
N LEU A 36 -10.84 1.96 -8.65
CA LEU A 36 -11.40 3.31 -8.81
C LEU A 36 -12.05 3.82 -7.52
N ASP A 37 -12.22 2.92 -6.56
CA ASP A 37 -12.68 3.21 -5.21
C ASP A 37 -11.81 2.43 -4.22
N LEU A 38 -11.79 2.87 -2.97
CA LEU A 38 -11.00 2.24 -1.91
C LEU A 38 -11.95 1.68 -0.86
N ASP A 39 -12.04 0.35 -0.81
CA ASP A 39 -12.70 -0.37 0.27
C ASP A 39 -11.89 -1.59 0.72
N VAL A 40 -12.41 -2.33 1.72
CA VAL A 40 -11.70 -3.50 2.27
C VAL A 40 -11.42 -4.55 1.20
N SER A 41 -12.19 -4.62 0.11
CA SER A 41 -11.90 -5.55 -1.00
C SER A 41 -10.62 -5.16 -1.73
N THR A 42 -10.29 -3.86 -1.84
CA THR A 42 -9.05 -3.39 -2.45
C THR A 42 -7.82 -3.96 -1.76
N ALA A 43 -7.86 -4.21 -0.44
CA ALA A 43 -6.80 -4.91 0.30
C ALA A 43 -6.51 -6.33 -0.21
N LEU A 44 -7.37 -6.89 -1.05
CA LEU A 44 -7.22 -8.23 -1.64
C LEU A 44 -6.96 -8.18 -3.16
N ARG A 45 -6.92 -6.99 -3.78
CA ARG A 45 -6.80 -6.83 -5.25
C ARG A 45 -5.36 -6.77 -5.74
N PHE A 46 -4.53 -7.65 -5.23
CA PHE A 46 -3.15 -7.82 -5.70
C PHE A 46 -3.07 -8.81 -6.85
N HIS A 47 -2.19 -8.55 -7.81
CA HIS A 47 -1.92 -9.51 -8.88
C HIS A 47 -1.17 -10.73 -8.30
N ALA A 48 -1.50 -11.95 -8.77
CA ALA A 48 -0.85 -13.18 -8.28
C ALA A 48 0.69 -13.14 -8.38
N GLY A 49 1.22 -12.53 -9.43
CA GLY A 49 2.66 -12.28 -9.57
C GLY A 49 3.26 -11.40 -8.48
N GLU A 50 2.55 -10.37 -8.00
CA GLU A 50 3.00 -9.58 -6.84
C GLU A 50 3.00 -10.43 -5.57
N LEU A 51 1.96 -11.24 -5.37
CA LEU A 51 1.87 -12.14 -4.21
C LEU A 51 3.04 -13.14 -4.18
N LEU A 52 3.39 -13.73 -5.33
CA LEU A 52 4.54 -14.65 -5.43
C LEU A 52 5.88 -13.95 -5.11
N LEU A 53 6.06 -12.72 -5.62
CA LEU A 53 7.27 -11.93 -5.31
C LEU A 53 7.31 -11.53 -3.83
N SER A 54 6.16 -11.17 -3.25
CA SER A 54 5.99 -10.86 -1.83
C SER A 54 6.31 -12.06 -0.95
N CYS A 55 5.88 -13.28 -1.33
CA CYS A 55 6.26 -14.52 -0.64
C CYS A 55 7.78 -14.69 -0.56
N GLY A 56 8.50 -14.43 -1.66
CA GLY A 56 9.97 -14.45 -1.67
C GLY A 56 10.58 -13.40 -0.75
N TRP A 57 10.06 -12.17 -0.77
CA TRP A 57 10.49 -11.10 0.12
C TRP A 57 10.27 -11.45 1.60
N ARG A 58 9.07 -11.92 1.96
CA ARG A 58 8.71 -12.31 3.33
C ARG A 58 9.51 -13.52 3.81
N ALA A 59 9.78 -14.50 2.95
CA ALA A 59 10.66 -15.61 3.29
C ALA A 59 12.08 -15.13 3.62
N ALA A 60 12.64 -14.21 2.82
CA ALA A 60 13.94 -13.61 3.10
C ALA A 60 13.93 -12.78 4.39
N GLN A 61 12.88 -11.98 4.61
CA GLN A 61 12.66 -11.22 5.84
C GLN A 61 12.70 -12.13 7.08
N VAL A 62 11.97 -13.25 7.07
CA VAL A 62 11.96 -14.22 8.17
C VAL A 62 13.32 -14.89 8.35
N ALA A 63 13.98 -15.28 7.26
CA ALA A 63 15.29 -15.92 7.32
C ALA A 63 16.38 -15.00 7.91
N VAL A 64 16.33 -13.70 7.61
CA VAL A 64 17.31 -12.70 8.10
C VAL A 64 17.00 -12.25 9.52
N ILE A 65 15.74 -11.97 9.86
CA ILE A 65 15.36 -11.46 11.18
C ILE A 65 15.32 -12.59 12.23
N GLY A 66 14.95 -13.80 11.80
CA GLY A 66 14.78 -14.96 12.69
C GLY A 66 13.74 -14.77 13.80
N PRO A 67 12.53 -14.21 13.53
CA PRO A 67 11.55 -14.01 14.59
C PRO A 67 11.01 -15.37 15.10
N PRO A 68 10.71 -15.50 16.39
CA PRO A 68 10.03 -16.70 16.88
C PRO A 68 8.64 -16.82 16.24
N VAL A 69 8.20 -18.05 15.96
CA VAL A 69 6.91 -18.32 15.27
C VAL A 69 5.72 -17.57 15.89
N PRO A 70 5.56 -17.49 17.22
CA PRO A 70 4.48 -16.71 17.82
C PRO A 70 4.50 -15.21 17.45
N LEU A 71 5.67 -14.60 17.30
CA LEU A 71 5.79 -13.20 16.87
C LEU A 71 5.38 -13.05 15.41
N LEU A 72 5.78 -13.99 14.55
CA LEU A 72 5.42 -13.96 13.13
C LEU A 72 3.90 -14.06 12.95
N LEU A 73 3.23 -14.94 13.70
CA LEU A 73 1.77 -15.10 13.66
C LEU A 73 1.05 -13.83 14.14
N VAL A 74 1.51 -13.23 15.25
CA VAL A 74 0.95 -11.96 15.74
C VAL A 74 1.15 -10.85 14.71
N PHE A 75 2.34 -10.77 14.12
CA PHE A 75 2.63 -9.78 13.09
C PHE A 75 1.71 -9.96 11.88
N GLU A 76 1.49 -11.19 11.39
CA GLU A 76 0.60 -11.46 10.27
C GLU A 76 -0.82 -10.96 10.53
N VAL A 77 -1.40 -11.33 11.68
CA VAL A 77 -2.76 -10.90 12.04
C VAL A 77 -2.87 -9.38 12.12
N VAL A 78 -1.88 -8.72 12.74
CA VAL A 78 -1.85 -7.26 12.87
C VAL A 78 -1.65 -6.59 11.52
N PHE A 79 -0.78 -7.14 10.66
CA PHE A 79 -0.48 -6.63 9.33
C PHE A 79 -1.72 -6.70 8.43
N GLU A 80 -2.40 -7.84 8.38
CA GLU A 80 -3.63 -8.01 7.59
C GLU A 80 -4.77 -7.15 8.14
N THR A 81 -4.89 -7.02 9.45
CA THR A 81 -5.89 -6.12 10.07
C THR A 81 -5.61 -4.65 9.72
N ALA A 82 -4.35 -4.22 9.78
CA ALA A 82 -3.95 -2.87 9.37
C ALA A 82 -4.20 -2.66 7.88
N THR A 83 -3.93 -3.67 7.06
CA THR A 83 -4.15 -3.65 5.61
C THR A 83 -5.63 -3.53 5.27
N ALA A 84 -6.51 -4.26 5.96
CA ALA A 84 -7.95 -4.10 5.82
C ALA A 84 -8.42 -2.72 6.31
N PHE A 85 -7.89 -2.25 7.44
CA PHE A 85 -8.27 -0.96 8.02
C PHE A 85 -7.93 0.21 7.09
N HIS A 86 -6.69 0.32 6.62
CA HIS A 86 -6.28 1.47 5.82
C HIS A 86 -6.80 1.45 4.37
N HIS A 87 -7.35 0.32 3.89
CA HIS A 87 -8.10 0.27 2.62
C HIS A 87 -9.60 0.45 2.83
N SER A 88 -10.11 0.46 4.07
CA SER A 88 -11.55 0.61 4.29
C SER A 88 -12.09 1.94 3.76
N ASN A 89 -13.37 1.96 3.39
CA ASN A 89 -14.10 3.18 3.04
C ASN A 89 -14.55 3.99 4.28
N TRP A 90 -13.93 3.76 5.43
CA TRP A 90 -14.33 4.37 6.69
C TRP A 90 -13.94 5.85 6.74
N ARG A 91 -14.97 6.72 6.79
CA ARG A 91 -14.82 8.17 6.92
C ARG A 91 -14.69 8.60 8.38
N LEU A 92 -13.48 8.51 8.91
CA LEU A 92 -13.19 8.98 10.27
C LEU A 92 -13.34 10.51 10.39
N PRO A 93 -13.82 11.04 11.54
CA PRO A 93 -13.75 12.46 11.83
C PRO A 93 -12.32 12.99 11.68
N HIS A 94 -12.14 14.15 11.06
CA HIS A 94 -10.82 14.65 10.69
C HIS A 94 -9.84 14.78 11.87
N ALA A 95 -10.33 15.20 13.04
CA ALA A 95 -9.50 15.28 14.25
C ALA A 95 -9.01 13.90 14.71
N LEU A 96 -9.87 12.88 14.64
CA LEU A 96 -9.52 11.50 14.99
C LEU A 96 -8.55 10.90 13.98
N ASP A 97 -8.82 11.08 12.68
CA ASP A 97 -7.93 10.63 11.61
C ASP A 97 -6.52 11.22 11.76
N ARG A 98 -6.42 12.53 12.02
CA ARG A 98 -5.13 13.19 12.25
C ARG A 98 -4.39 12.65 13.47
N ALA A 99 -5.10 12.37 14.57
CA ALA A 99 -4.51 11.81 15.77
C ALA A 99 -4.00 10.38 15.51
N LEU A 100 -4.80 9.55 14.83
CA LEU A 100 -4.41 8.18 14.48
C LEU A 100 -3.25 8.14 13.48
N ALA A 101 -3.25 9.01 12.46
CA ALA A 101 -2.19 9.16 11.47
C ALA A 101 -0.83 9.56 12.08
N ALA A 102 -0.80 10.00 13.34
CA ALA A 102 0.45 10.21 14.07
C ALA A 102 1.18 8.89 14.38
N VAL A 103 0.44 7.77 14.48
CA VAL A 103 0.96 6.47 14.94
C VAL A 103 0.76 5.38 13.89
N VAL A 104 -0.46 5.25 13.34
CA VAL A 104 -0.86 4.17 12.41
C VAL A 104 -1.26 4.75 11.06
N VAL A 105 -1.29 3.90 10.03
CA VAL A 105 -1.79 4.30 8.71
C VAL A 105 -3.32 4.28 8.74
N THR A 106 -3.95 5.38 8.35
CA THR A 106 -5.41 5.54 8.34
C THR A 106 -6.00 5.40 6.93
N PRO A 107 -7.32 5.15 6.81
CA PRO A 107 -8.02 5.17 5.51
C PRO A 107 -7.71 6.40 4.67
N ARG A 108 -7.70 7.59 5.29
CA ARG A 108 -7.42 8.84 4.57
C ARG A 108 -5.96 8.94 4.14
N MET A 109 -5.02 8.56 5.00
CA MET A 109 -3.59 8.57 4.68
C MET A 109 -3.27 7.64 3.51
N HIS A 110 -3.81 6.42 3.53
CA HIS A 110 -3.63 5.47 2.44
C HIS A 110 -4.48 5.83 1.20
N GLY A 111 -5.62 6.50 1.38
CA GLY A 111 -6.37 7.09 0.28
C GLY A 111 -5.54 8.10 -0.54
N VAL A 112 -4.73 8.94 0.13
CA VAL A 112 -3.77 9.84 -0.55
C VAL A 112 -2.77 9.02 -1.37
N HIS A 113 -2.31 7.87 -0.86
CA HIS A 113 -1.45 6.96 -1.60
C HIS A 113 -2.14 6.37 -2.86
N HIS A 114 -3.45 6.15 -2.80
CA HIS A 114 -4.22 5.65 -3.94
C HIS A 114 -4.75 6.75 -4.86
N SER A 115 -4.34 8.00 -4.66
CA SER A 115 -4.88 9.10 -5.46
C SER A 115 -4.37 9.09 -6.90
N THR A 116 -5.13 9.76 -7.76
CA THR A 116 -4.77 10.04 -9.16
C THR A 116 -3.55 10.93 -9.33
N ARG A 117 -3.09 11.66 -8.30
CA ARG A 117 -1.95 12.58 -8.41
C ARG A 117 -0.65 11.83 -8.15
N GLN A 118 0.26 11.81 -9.13
CA GLN A 118 1.53 11.07 -9.03
C GLN A 118 2.33 11.35 -7.75
N ALA A 119 2.35 12.61 -7.31
CA ALA A 119 3.10 13.02 -6.13
C ALA A 119 2.49 12.49 -4.82
N GLU A 120 1.18 12.22 -4.81
CA GLU A 120 0.44 11.59 -3.70
C GLU A 120 0.58 10.06 -3.77
N THR A 121 0.50 9.46 -4.96
CA THR A 121 0.77 8.02 -5.14
C THR A 121 2.17 7.59 -4.71
N ASN A 122 3.16 8.43 -5.00
CA ASN A 122 4.55 8.19 -4.61
C ASN A 122 4.86 8.68 -3.18
N SER A 123 3.95 8.42 -2.24
CA SER A 123 4.03 8.82 -0.83
C SER A 123 3.28 7.81 0.05
N ASN A 124 3.40 7.91 1.39
CA ASN A 124 2.66 7.06 2.35
C ASN A 124 2.81 5.54 2.12
N TRP A 125 4.04 5.02 2.13
CA TRP A 125 4.27 3.58 1.88
C TRP A 125 4.20 2.70 3.13
N SER A 126 4.03 3.28 4.32
CA SER A 126 3.83 2.48 5.54
C SER A 126 2.59 1.60 5.45
N VAL A 127 2.59 0.49 6.20
CA VAL A 127 1.41 -0.39 6.34
C VAL A 127 0.87 -0.35 7.77
N LEU A 128 1.69 -0.67 8.78
CA LEU A 128 1.26 -0.61 10.17
C LEU A 128 1.55 0.75 10.80
N LEU A 129 2.83 1.10 11.00
CA LEU A 129 3.23 2.33 11.68
C LEU A 129 3.54 3.45 10.68
N SER A 130 2.96 4.64 10.87
CA SER A 130 3.20 5.79 9.99
C SER A 130 4.57 6.47 10.21
N CYS A 131 5.36 6.00 11.18
CA CYS A 131 6.65 6.58 11.51
C CYS A 131 7.69 6.42 10.38
N TRP A 132 7.62 5.37 9.57
CA TRP A 132 8.55 5.14 8.46
C TRP A 132 8.40 6.20 7.37
N ASP A 133 7.16 6.62 7.08
CA ASP A 133 6.91 7.73 6.17
C ASP A 133 7.46 9.06 6.69
N ARG A 134 7.50 9.26 8.00
CA ARG A 134 8.14 10.44 8.62
C ARG A 134 9.66 10.35 8.50
N LEU A 135 10.22 9.19 8.84
CA LEU A 135 11.65 8.90 8.78
C LEU A 135 12.22 9.15 7.38
N HIS A 136 11.49 8.70 6.36
CA HIS A 136 11.91 8.80 4.95
C HIS A 136 11.35 10.02 4.21
N ARG A 137 10.64 10.92 4.91
CA ARG A 137 10.02 12.13 4.33
C ARG A 137 9.08 11.83 3.17
N THR A 138 8.33 10.74 3.29
CA THR A 138 7.32 10.29 2.32
C THR A 138 5.89 10.51 2.83
N LEU A 139 5.72 11.04 4.06
CA LEU A 139 4.40 11.38 4.58
C LEU A 139 3.75 12.53 3.80
N ARG A 140 2.52 12.30 3.31
CA ARG A 140 1.63 13.32 2.77
C ARG A 140 0.23 13.15 3.32
N LEU A 141 -0.30 14.18 3.96
CA LEU A 141 -1.68 14.17 4.43
C LEU A 141 -2.54 15.00 3.47
N GLU A 142 -3.80 14.59 3.32
CA GLU A 142 -4.78 15.24 2.46
C GLU A 142 -4.90 16.72 2.83
N ARG A 143 -4.91 17.61 1.81
CA ARG A 143 -5.27 19.01 2.01
C ARG A 143 -6.80 19.13 1.89
N PRO A 144 -7.51 19.72 2.86
CA PRO A 144 -8.97 19.75 2.90
C PRO A 144 -9.69 20.35 1.68
N ALA A 145 -8.97 21.08 0.81
CA ALA A 145 -9.56 21.89 -0.25
C ALA A 145 -9.83 21.15 -1.56
N GLU A 146 -9.27 19.94 -1.76
CA GLU A 146 -9.44 19.21 -3.02
C GLU A 146 -10.03 17.82 -2.78
N PRO A 147 -10.98 17.38 -3.62
CA PRO A 147 -11.50 16.03 -3.53
C PRO A 147 -10.39 15.02 -3.82
N LEU A 148 -10.32 13.99 -2.98
CA LEU A 148 -9.47 12.84 -3.21
C LEU A 148 -10.12 11.94 -4.28
N VAL A 149 -9.48 11.85 -5.44
CA VAL A 149 -9.91 10.97 -6.54
C VAL A 149 -8.98 9.77 -6.58
N ILE A 150 -9.54 8.58 -6.34
CA ILE A 150 -8.84 7.29 -6.24
C ILE A 150 -8.60 6.68 -7.62
N GLY A 151 -7.49 5.96 -7.77
CA GLY A 151 -7.13 5.17 -8.94
C GLY A 151 -6.12 5.88 -9.86
N LEU A 152 -5.80 5.26 -11.00
CA LEU A 152 -4.84 5.83 -11.95
C LEU A 152 -5.51 6.59 -13.11
N PRO A 153 -5.00 7.77 -13.51
CA PRO A 153 -5.56 8.56 -14.61
C PRO A 153 -5.67 7.82 -15.95
N ALA A 154 -4.74 6.92 -16.25
CA ALA A 154 -4.75 6.17 -17.51
C ALA A 154 -5.69 4.95 -17.53
N TYR A 155 -6.27 4.60 -16.38
CA TYR A 155 -7.06 3.39 -16.15
C TYR A 155 -8.36 3.74 -15.44
N ARG A 156 -9.23 4.53 -16.09
CA ARG A 156 -10.52 4.99 -15.54
C ARG A 156 -11.71 4.12 -15.92
N ASP A 157 -11.56 3.29 -16.94
CA ASP A 157 -12.58 2.32 -17.35
C ASP A 157 -12.44 1.05 -16.51
N PRO A 158 -13.55 0.44 -16.06
CA PRO A 158 -13.50 -0.83 -15.34
C PRO A 158 -12.78 -1.92 -16.15
N LEU A 159 -11.79 -2.56 -15.53
CA LEU A 159 -11.05 -3.68 -16.12
C LEU A 159 -11.64 -5.02 -15.68
N GLY A 160 -11.87 -5.92 -16.63
CA GLY A 160 -12.26 -7.29 -16.33
C GLY A 160 -11.09 -8.12 -15.79
N ALA A 161 -11.39 -9.27 -15.18
CA ALA A 161 -10.38 -10.16 -14.59
C ALA A 161 -9.27 -10.55 -15.58
N ARG A 162 -9.63 -10.82 -16.84
CA ARG A 162 -8.66 -11.14 -17.91
C ARG A 162 -7.67 -9.99 -18.16
N ASP A 163 -8.16 -8.75 -18.15
CA ASP A 163 -7.31 -7.59 -18.41
C ASP A 163 -6.41 -7.31 -17.20
N LEU A 164 -6.93 -7.42 -15.98
CA LEU A 164 -6.15 -7.30 -14.75
C LEU A 164 -5.00 -8.33 -14.69
N LEU A 165 -5.27 -9.60 -15.06
CA LEU A 165 -4.27 -10.67 -15.11
C LEU A 165 -3.24 -10.47 -16.22
N ALA A 166 -3.63 -9.88 -17.36
CA ALA A 166 -2.72 -9.65 -18.48
C ALA A 166 -1.93 -8.35 -18.34
N LEU A 167 -2.38 -7.41 -17.49
CA LEU A 167 -1.86 -6.04 -17.41
C LEU A 167 -0.34 -5.97 -17.16
N PRO A 168 0.25 -6.77 -16.25
CA PRO A 168 1.69 -6.72 -15.99
C PRO A 168 2.55 -7.27 -17.14
N PHE A 169 1.96 -8.00 -18.09
CA PHE A 169 2.66 -8.67 -19.20
C PHE A 169 2.51 -7.94 -20.54
N ARG A 170 1.60 -6.96 -20.61
CA ARG A 170 1.39 -6.11 -21.79
C ARG A 170 2.11 -4.77 -21.64
N ARG A 171 2.20 -3.99 -22.72
CA ARG A 171 2.66 -2.60 -22.63
C ARG A 171 1.64 -1.79 -21.81
N GLN A 172 2.06 -1.31 -20.64
CA GLN A 172 1.22 -0.49 -19.78
C GLN A 172 1.14 0.94 -20.32
N ARG A 173 -0.02 1.57 -20.14
CA ARG A 173 -0.20 2.99 -20.43
C ARG A 173 0.64 3.79 -19.43
N PRO A 174 1.20 4.95 -19.80
CA PRO A 174 1.78 5.86 -18.83
C PRO A 174 0.69 6.23 -17.81
N ALA A 175 0.85 5.81 -16.55
CA ALA A 175 -0.19 5.97 -15.52
C ALA A 175 -0.62 7.44 -15.35
N TRP A 176 0.32 8.36 -15.52
CA TRP A 176 0.12 9.81 -15.54
C TRP A 176 0.56 10.35 -16.91
N PRO A 177 -0.36 10.51 -17.89
CA PRO A 177 -0.06 11.19 -19.15
C PRO A 177 0.29 12.66 -18.89
N ARG A 178 1.18 13.20 -19.73
CA ARG A 178 1.61 14.61 -19.68
C ARG A 178 0.53 15.53 -20.24
#